data_AF-A0A9P7K1S4-F1
#
_entry.id   AF-A0A9P7K1S4-F1
#
_cell.length_a   1.000
_cell.length_b   1.000
_cell.length_c   1.000
_cell.angle_alpha   90.00
_cell.angle_beta   90.00
_cell.angle_gamma   90.00
#
_symmetry.space_group_name_H-M   'P 1'
#
loop_
_entity.id
_entity.type
_entity.pdbx_description
1 polymer ?
#
loop_
_entity_poly.entity_id
_entity_poly.type
_entity_poly.pdbx_seq_one_letter_code
_entity_poly.pdbx_strand_id
1 'polypeptide(L)'
;MRCVKLGDRVKVISGKLKGALSIIQGLANGEADIKLEDVRICATIPLDALSKDLRIGDDVAVISSPHVGLRRWIVWVKAKMLKIYVSKLAKE
;
A
#
# COMPACT_ATOMS: atom_id res chain seq x y z
N MET A 1 -0.04 -2.48 -13.15
CA MET A 1 -0.47 -1.14 -12.71
C MET A 1 -0.47 -1.13 -11.19
N ARG A 2 0.35 -0.29 -10.53
CA ARG A 2 0.33 -0.15 -9.07
C ARG A 2 -0.72 0.92 -8.73
N CYS A 3 -1.77 0.53 -8.00
CA CYS A 3 -2.75 1.49 -7.52
C CYS A 3 -2.28 2.07 -6.19
N VAL A 4 -1.69 3.25 -6.24
CA VAL A 4 -1.47 4.10 -5.09
C VAL A 4 -2.35 5.34 -5.20
N LYS A 5 -2.75 5.91 -4.06
CA LYS A 5 -3.56 7.13 -3.97
C LYS A 5 -2.99 8.07 -2.92
N LEU A 6 -3.43 9.34 -2.97
CA LEU A 6 -3.13 10.32 -1.94
C LEU A 6 -3.51 9.77 -0.55
N GLY A 7 -2.65 9.98 0.43
CA GLY A 7 -2.81 9.49 1.80
C GLY A 7 -2.45 8.02 2.02
N ASP A 8 -2.13 7.24 0.97
CA ASP A 8 -1.64 5.88 1.17
C ASP A 8 -0.29 5.89 1.89
N ARG A 9 -0.12 4.97 2.84
CA ARG A 9 1.18 4.60 3.40
C ARG A 9 1.93 3.72 2.41
N VAL A 10 3.19 4.07 2.17
CA VAL A 10 4.07 3.37 1.25
C VAL A 10 5.45 3.19 1.86
N LYS A 11 6.15 2.17 1.36
CA LYS A 11 7.55 1.90 1.62
C LYS A 11 8.33 2.06 0.33
N VAL A 12 9.46 2.75 0.40
CA VAL A 12 10.41 2.85 -0.71
C VAL A 12 11.15 1.53 -0.85
N ILE A 13 11.12 0.91 -2.02
CA ILE A 13 11.70 -0.44 -2.27
C ILE A 13 13.00 -0.41 -3.08
N SER A 14 13.35 0.72 -3.69
CA SER A 14 14.57 0.92 -4.49
C SER A 14 15.10 2.35 -4.35
N GLY A 15 16.36 2.57 -4.77
CA GLY A 15 17.00 3.89 -4.71
C GLY A 15 17.58 4.25 -3.32
N LYS A 16 17.99 5.52 -3.18
CA LYS A 16 18.72 6.03 -2.00
C LYS A 16 17.92 5.99 -0.71
N LEU A 17 16.59 6.10 -0.79
CA LEU A 17 15.68 6.08 0.35
C LEU A 17 15.08 4.69 0.61
N LYS A 18 15.63 3.61 0.00
CA LYS A 18 15.12 2.25 0.16
C LYS A 18 14.98 1.88 1.64
N GLY A 19 13.80 1.37 1.99
CA GLY A 19 13.45 0.97 3.35
C GLY A 19 12.62 2.02 4.09
N ALA A 20 12.62 3.28 3.65
CA ALA A 20 11.91 4.35 4.32
C ALA A 20 10.38 4.21 4.20
N LEU A 21 9.67 4.54 5.28
CA LEU A 21 8.22 4.60 5.35
C LEU A 21 7.75 6.03 5.13
N SER A 22 6.66 6.19 4.38
CA SER A 22 6.18 7.50 3.98
C SER A 22 4.70 7.50 3.65
N ILE A 23 4.12 8.70 3.57
CA ILE A 23 2.74 8.93 3.15
C ILE A 23 2.76 9.71 1.83
N ILE A 24 1.94 9.29 0.86
CA ILE A 24 1.78 10.00 -0.40
C ILE A 24 1.00 11.31 -0.18
N GLN A 25 1.58 12.43 -0.59
CA GLN A 25 0.98 13.76 -0.54
C GLN A 25 0.62 14.31 -1.93
N GLY A 26 1.30 13.86 -2.97
CA GLY A 26 1.09 14.27 -4.35
C GLY A 26 1.26 13.09 -5.31
N LEU A 27 0.56 13.12 -6.44
CA LEU A 27 0.70 12.17 -7.52
C LEU A 27 0.66 12.92 -8.85
N ALA A 28 1.72 12.84 -9.62
CA ALA A 28 1.81 13.46 -10.93
C ALA A 28 2.77 12.67 -11.82
N ASN A 29 2.43 12.50 -13.11
CA ASN A 29 3.35 12.03 -14.15
C ASN A 29 4.10 10.71 -13.85
N GLY A 30 3.47 9.77 -13.13
CA GLY A 30 4.12 8.50 -12.79
C GLY A 30 5.09 8.56 -11.60
N GLU A 31 5.07 9.67 -10.87
CA GLU A 31 5.82 9.90 -9.63
C GLU A 31 4.86 10.24 -8.48
N ALA A 32 5.35 10.09 -7.26
CA ALA A 32 4.66 10.47 -6.04
C ALA A 32 5.53 11.39 -5.18
N ASP A 33 4.93 12.47 -4.70
CA ASP A 33 5.51 13.26 -3.62
C ASP A 33 5.18 12.56 -2.31
N ILE A 34 6.22 12.15 -1.59
CA ILE A 34 6.10 11.43 -0.33
C ILE A 34 6.64 12.28 0.82
N LYS A 35 5.98 12.18 1.97
CA LYS A 35 6.47 12.70 3.24
C LYS A 35 6.93 11.54 4.11
N LEU A 36 8.20 11.54 4.48
CA LEU A 36 8.79 10.53 5.36
C LEU A 36 8.14 10.62 6.76
N GLU A 37 7.76 9.50 7.37
CA GLU A 37 7.06 9.53 8.68
C GLU A 37 7.96 10.08 9.80
N ASP A 38 9.28 9.80 9.76
CA ASP A 38 10.22 10.16 10.82
C ASP A 38 10.94 11.50 10.62
N VAL A 39 10.76 12.16 9.46
CA VAL A 39 11.47 13.40 9.13
C VAL A 39 10.56 14.33 8.36
N ARG A 40 10.65 15.65 8.60
CA ARG A 40 9.94 16.68 7.79
C ARG A 40 10.55 16.86 6.38
N ILE A 41 11.06 15.78 5.79
CA ILE A 41 11.62 15.77 4.44
C ILE A 41 10.55 15.25 3.49
N CYS A 42 10.33 16.00 2.42
CA CYS A 42 9.55 15.56 1.26
C CYS A 42 10.51 15.12 0.16
N ALA A 43 10.12 14.10 -0.60
CA ALA A 43 10.86 13.62 -1.75
C ALA A 43 9.88 13.22 -2.86
N THR A 44 10.29 13.41 -4.11
CA THR A 44 9.56 12.92 -5.28
C THR A 44 10.17 11.60 -5.70
N ILE A 45 9.36 10.54 -5.77
CA ILE A 45 9.82 9.17 -6.01
C ILE A 45 8.98 8.53 -7.12
N PRO A 46 9.62 7.86 -8.10
CA PRO A 46 8.92 7.07 -9.11
C PRO A 46 7.97 6.03 -8.51
N LEU A 47 6.79 5.85 -9.11
CA LEU A 47 5.78 4.91 -8.59
C LEU A 47 6.24 3.44 -8.57
N ASP A 48 7.15 3.07 -9.47
CA ASP A 48 7.78 1.76 -9.52
C ASP A 48 8.81 1.52 -8.40
N ALA A 49 9.26 2.58 -7.73
CA ALA A 49 10.10 2.54 -6.53
C ALA A 49 9.29 2.48 -5.22
N LEU A 50 7.95 2.45 -5.28
CA LEU A 50 7.06 2.45 -4.11
C LEU A 50 6.20 1.18 -3.99
N SER A 51 6.12 0.61 -2.80
CA SER A 51 5.16 -0.45 -2.45
C SER A 51 4.21 0.04 -1.36
N LYS A 52 2.94 -0.35 -1.38
CA LYS A 52 2.05 -0.09 -0.23
C LYS A 52 2.63 -0.73 1.03
N ASP A 53 2.62 0.03 2.12
CA ASP A 53 2.88 -0.47 3.47
C ASP A 53 1.54 -0.91 4.06
N LEU A 54 1.24 -2.20 3.94
CA LEU A 54 0.00 -2.79 4.42
C LEU A 54 0.25 -3.50 5.74
N ARG A 55 -0.58 -3.21 6.74
CA ARG A 55 -0.45 -3.72 8.11
C ARG A 55 -1.62 -4.63 8.47
N ILE A 56 -1.40 -5.50 9.45
CA ILE A 56 -2.47 -6.31 10.03
C ILE A 56 -3.52 -5.36 10.62
N GLY A 57 -4.79 -5.60 10.33
CA GLY A 57 -5.89 -4.72 10.72
C GLY A 57 -6.24 -3.65 9.69
N ASP A 58 -5.50 -3.51 8.58
CA ASP A 58 -5.93 -2.62 7.51
C ASP A 58 -7.12 -3.22 6.74
N ASP A 59 -8.12 -2.39 6.47
CA ASP A 59 -9.21 -2.68 5.54
C ASP A 59 -8.73 -2.46 4.10
N VAL A 60 -8.74 -3.52 3.30
CA VAL A 60 -8.22 -3.51 1.93
C VAL A 60 -9.25 -4.04 0.94
N ALA A 61 -9.20 -3.50 -0.28
CA ALA A 61 -9.99 -3.98 -1.40
C ALA A 61 -9.08 -4.64 -2.45
N VAL A 62 -9.52 -5.77 -2.98
CA VAL A 62 -8.84 -6.44 -4.08
C VAL A 62 -9.19 -5.74 -5.39
N ILE A 63 -8.17 -5.17 -6.03
CA ILE A 63 -8.30 -4.35 -7.25
C ILE A 63 -7.98 -5.12 -8.54
N SER A 64 -7.31 -6.27 -8.44
CA SER A 64 -6.93 -7.09 -9.58
C SER A 64 -6.66 -8.54 -9.14
N SER A 65 -7.54 -9.47 -9.54
CA SER A 65 -7.50 -10.93 -9.40
C SER A 65 -8.91 -11.50 -9.70
N PRO A 66 -9.15 -12.82 -9.65
CA PRO A 66 -10.51 -13.38 -9.68
C PRO A 66 -11.41 -12.93 -8.51
N HIS A 67 -10.83 -12.32 -7.47
CA HIS A 67 -11.55 -11.84 -6.28
C HIS A 67 -11.73 -10.31 -6.26
N VAL A 68 -11.70 -9.64 -7.42
CA VAL A 68 -11.88 -8.18 -7.54
C VAL A 68 -13.17 -7.72 -6.86
N GLY A 69 -13.10 -6.58 -6.17
CA GLY A 69 -14.22 -5.98 -5.45
C GLY A 69 -14.41 -6.52 -4.02
N LEU A 70 -13.68 -7.57 -3.64
CA LEU A 70 -13.72 -8.08 -2.28
C LEU A 70 -12.99 -7.11 -1.33
N ARG A 71 -13.71 -6.63 -0.30
CA ARG A 71 -13.19 -5.74 0.75
C ARG A 71 -13.09 -6.49 2.08
N ARG A 72 -11.89 -6.62 2.65
CA ARG A 72 -11.63 -7.44 3.85
C ARG A 72 -10.46 -6.89 4.66
N TRP A 73 -10.37 -7.35 5.91
CA TRP A 73 -9.30 -7.02 6.84
C TRP A 73 -8.08 -7.91 6.59
N ILE A 74 -6.88 -7.33 6.62
CA ILE A 74 -5.63 -8.09 6.63
C ILE A 74 -5.45 -8.76 8.00
N VAL A 75 -5.32 -10.08 8.02
CA VAL A 75 -5.06 -10.86 9.24
C VAL A 75 -3.61 -11.33 9.32
N TRP A 76 -2.87 -11.27 8.22
CA TRP A 76 -1.48 -11.71 8.18
C TRP A 76 -0.72 -11.13 6.99
N VAL A 77 0.54 -10.79 7.22
CA VAL A 77 1.47 -10.25 6.23
C VAL A 77 2.79 -11.02 6.32
N LYS A 78 3.28 -11.58 5.21
CA LYS A 78 4.64 -12.12 5.11
C LYS A 78 5.22 -11.88 3.72
N ALA A 79 6.32 -11.16 3.67
CA ALA A 79 7.00 -10.79 2.43
C ALA A 79 6.03 -10.16 1.40
N LYS A 80 5.71 -10.88 0.33
CA LYS A 80 4.79 -10.43 -0.74
C LYS A 80 3.41 -11.09 -0.68
N MET A 81 3.11 -11.80 0.41
CA MET A 81 1.85 -12.51 0.60
C MET A 81 1.04 -11.90 1.73
N LEU A 82 -0.25 -11.75 1.48
CA LEU A 82 -1.24 -11.28 2.44
C LEU A 82 -2.30 -12.37 2.62
N LYS A 83 -2.74 -12.60 3.86
CA LYS A 83 -4.00 -13.31 4.12
C LYS A 83 -5.03 -12.29 4.58
N ILE A 84 -6.18 -12.32 3.93
CA ILE A 84 -7.34 -11.51 4.29
C ILE A 84 -8.38 -12.40 4.96
N TYR A 85 -9.10 -11.85 5.94
CA TYR A 85 -10.19 -12.56 6.60
C TYR A 85 -11.35 -12.78 5.62
N VAL A 86 -11.91 -13.98 5.59
CA VAL A 86 -13.16 -14.25 4.86
C VAL A 86 -14.17 -14.77 5.87
N SER A 87 -15.12 -13.94 6.28
CA SER A 87 -16.30 -14.42 7.02
C SER A 87 -17.09 -15.35 6.09
N LYS A 88 -17.20 -16.62 6.45
CA LYS A 88 -18.30 -17.43 5.93
C LYS A 88 -19.57 -16.83 6.52
N LEU A 89 -20.36 -16.15 5.71
CA LEU A 89 -21.77 -15.97 6.03
C LEU A 89 -22.31 -17.39 6.24
N ALA A 90 -22.74 -17.69 7.47
CA ALA A 90 -23.60 -18.83 7.71
C ALA A 90 -24.78 -18.70 6.75
N LYS A 91 -25.01 -19.73 5.94
CA LYS A 91 -26.20 -19.82 5.09
C LYS A 91 -27.43 -19.65 5.98
N GLU A 92 -28.33 -18.74 5.59
CA GLU A 92 -29.76 -18.99 5.78
C GLU A 92 -30.21 -20.09 4.79
#